data_AF-A0A7K2FE77-F1
#
_entry.id   AF-A0A7K2FE77-F1
#
_cell.length_a   1.000
_cell.length_b   1.000
_cell.length_c   1.000
_cell.angle_alpha   90.00
_cell.angle_beta   90.00
_cell.angle_gamma   90.00
#
_symmetry.space_group_name_H-M   'P 1'
#
loop_
_entity.id
_entity.type
_entity.pdbx_description
1 polymer ?
#
loop_
_entity_poly.entity_id
_entity_poly.type
_entity_poly.pdbx_seq_one_letter_code
_entity_poly.pdbx_strand_id
1 'polypeptide(L)'
;PRTDRAAVLASFAPAVGECAAHDPVAAGILRTAARHLAESAAAVCPADGEPEVALTGGLFHLGEPLLAPLREELAKRLPHARSVPAEGDPLRGAVRLAEGLAAGRCDVPIAPTMLHVVTISAD
;
A
#
# COMPACT_ATOMS: atom_id res chain seq x y z
N PRO A 1 -22.31 -16.37 -4.38
CA PRO A 1 -21.10 -15.65 -4.86
C PRO A 1 -19.84 -16.47 -4.54
N ARG A 2 -18.83 -16.52 -5.41
CA ARG A 2 -17.57 -17.25 -5.09
C ARG A 2 -16.75 -16.45 -4.08
N THR A 3 -16.31 -17.09 -2.99
CA THR A 3 -15.55 -16.45 -1.89
C THR A 3 -14.09 -16.17 -2.28
N ASP A 4 -13.55 -16.86 -3.28
CA ASP A 4 -12.18 -16.75 -3.79
C ASP A 4 -12.04 -15.80 -4.98
N ARG A 5 -13.11 -15.08 -5.36
CA ARG A 5 -13.14 -14.28 -6.59
C ARG A 5 -12.00 -13.26 -6.66
N ALA A 6 -11.72 -12.57 -5.56
CA ALA A 6 -10.64 -11.60 -5.49
C ALA A 6 -9.27 -12.25 -5.72
N ALA A 7 -9.03 -13.41 -5.10
CA ALA A 7 -7.78 -14.16 -5.26
C ALA A 7 -7.58 -14.62 -6.71
N VAL A 8 -8.63 -15.15 -7.36
CA VAL A 8 -8.57 -15.57 -8.76
C VAL A 8 -8.34 -14.39 -9.71
N LEU A 9 -8.92 -13.22 -9.45
CA LEU A 9 -8.64 -12.05 -10.26
C LEU A 9 -7.20 -11.55 -10.05
N ALA A 10 -6.73 -11.54 -8.81
CA ALA A 10 -5.37 -11.13 -8.47
C ALA A 10 -4.30 -12.06 -9.08
N SER A 11 -4.60 -13.35 -9.26
CA SER A 11 -3.64 -14.31 -9.83
C SER A 11 -3.29 -14.02 -11.30
N PHE A 12 -4.04 -13.17 -12.00
CA PHE A 12 -3.70 -12.73 -13.36
C PHE A 12 -2.64 -11.63 -13.41
N ALA A 13 -2.33 -10.97 -12.29
CA ALA A 13 -1.38 -9.85 -12.27
C ALA A 13 0.02 -10.22 -12.85
N PRO A 14 0.62 -11.39 -12.56
CA PRO A 14 1.88 -11.81 -13.18
C PRO A 14 1.79 -11.90 -14.71
N ALA A 15 0.74 -12.53 -15.25
CA ALA A 15 0.55 -12.65 -16.69
C ALA A 15 0.34 -11.28 -17.37
N VAL A 16 -0.34 -10.34 -16.71
CA VAL A 16 -0.46 -8.95 -17.18
C VAL A 16 0.92 -8.28 -17.20
N GLY A 17 1.75 -8.50 -16.18
CA GLY A 17 3.13 -8.03 -16.10
C GLY A 17 3.99 -8.51 -17.25
N GLU A 18 3.96 -9.82 -17.53
CA GLU A 18 4.71 -10.46 -18.62
C GLU A 18 4.27 -9.92 -19.99
N CYS A 19 2.97 -9.78 -20.23
CA CYS A 19 2.44 -9.31 -21.51
C CYS A 19 2.71 -7.83 -21.79
N ALA A 20 2.93 -7.00 -20.77
CA ALA A 20 2.98 -5.55 -20.91
C ALA A 20 4.09 -5.03 -21.85
N ALA A 21 5.15 -5.82 -22.09
CA ALA A 21 6.23 -5.45 -23.00
C ALA A 21 5.79 -5.42 -24.48
N HIS A 22 4.74 -6.18 -24.83
CA HIS A 22 4.31 -6.38 -26.23
C HIS A 22 2.80 -6.27 -26.44
N ASP A 23 2.01 -6.10 -25.37
CA ASP A 23 0.57 -5.86 -25.44
C ASP A 23 0.21 -4.46 -24.88
N PRO A 24 -0.29 -3.53 -25.73
CA PRO A 24 -0.66 -2.19 -25.30
C PRO A 24 -1.82 -2.18 -24.28
N VAL A 25 -2.70 -3.19 -24.28
CA VAL A 25 -3.79 -3.32 -23.31
C VAL A 25 -3.22 -3.68 -21.94
N ALA A 26 -2.39 -4.72 -21.87
CA ALA A 26 -1.70 -5.11 -20.62
C ALA A 26 -0.88 -3.94 -20.05
N ALA A 27 -0.13 -3.23 -20.89
CA ALA A 27 0.59 -2.03 -20.47
C ALA A 27 -0.36 -0.91 -19.97
N GLY A 28 -1.52 -0.75 -20.59
CA GLY A 28 -2.55 0.20 -20.18
C GLY A 28 -3.16 -0.11 -18.81
N ILE A 29 -3.34 -1.39 -18.48
CA ILE A 29 -3.80 -1.85 -17.17
C ILE A 29 -2.78 -1.44 -16.10
N LEU A 30 -1.49 -1.73 -16.31
CA LEU A 30 -0.44 -1.38 -15.33
C LEU A 30 -0.28 0.13 -15.15
N ARG A 31 -0.35 0.92 -16.22
CA ARG A 31 -0.37 2.39 -16.12
C ARG A 31 -1.56 2.91 -15.32
N THR A 32 -2.74 2.33 -15.52
CA THR A 32 -3.94 2.68 -14.76
C THR A 32 -3.80 2.30 -13.29
N ALA A 33 -3.26 1.12 -13.00
CA ALA A 33 -2.99 0.68 -11.64
C ALA A 33 -1.98 1.61 -10.93
N ALA A 34 -0.86 1.94 -11.58
CA ALA A 34 0.12 2.89 -11.08
C ALA A 34 -0.49 4.25 -10.73
N ARG A 35 -1.35 4.78 -11.61
CA ARG A 35 -2.07 6.03 -11.36
C ARG A 35 -2.94 5.94 -10.10
N HIS A 36 -3.78 4.90 -9.98
CA HIS A 36 -4.67 4.75 -8.82
C HIS A 36 -3.90 4.57 -7.51
N LEU A 37 -2.76 3.86 -7.53
CA LEU A 37 -1.87 3.72 -6.38
C LEU A 37 -1.32 5.10 -5.94
N ALA A 38 -0.82 5.90 -6.89
CA ALA A 38 -0.30 7.23 -6.61
C ALA A 38 -1.41 8.20 -6.14
N GLU A 39 -2.62 8.10 -6.69
CA GLU A 39 -3.78 8.88 -6.23
C GLU A 39 -4.18 8.53 -4.80
N SER A 40 -4.16 7.24 -4.46
CA SER A 40 -4.44 6.77 -3.10
C SER A 40 -3.40 7.27 -2.11
N ALA A 41 -2.11 7.23 -2.47
CA ALA A 41 -1.04 7.80 -1.66
C ALA A 41 -1.21 9.31 -1.49
N ALA A 42 -1.50 10.03 -2.58
CA ALA A 42 -1.67 11.48 -2.54
C ALA A 42 -2.86 11.93 -1.69
N ALA A 43 -3.93 11.15 -1.65
CA ALA A 43 -5.11 11.45 -0.84
C ALA A 43 -4.84 11.44 0.68
N VAL A 44 -3.81 10.72 1.13
CA VAL A 44 -3.47 10.57 2.56
C VAL A 44 -2.14 11.20 2.95
N CYS A 45 -1.34 11.62 1.97
CA CYS A 45 -0.03 12.21 2.20
C CYS A 45 -0.18 13.61 2.82
N PRO A 46 0.53 13.93 3.92
CA PRO A 46 0.60 15.29 4.45
C PRO A 46 1.06 16.30 3.41
N ALA A 47 0.54 17.52 3.49
CA ALA A 47 0.88 18.63 2.60
C ALA A 47 2.22 19.29 2.95
N ASP A 48 2.67 19.13 4.20
CA ASP A 48 3.87 19.71 4.78
C ASP A 48 4.78 18.65 5.43
N GLY A 49 6.00 19.07 5.76
CA GLY A 49 7.04 18.19 6.30
C GLY A 49 7.75 17.37 5.24
N GLU A 50 8.33 16.25 5.67
CA GLU A 50 9.13 15.34 4.83
C GLU A 50 8.44 13.96 4.78
N PRO A 51 7.26 13.84 4.13
CA PRO A 51 6.50 12.60 4.16
C PRO A 51 7.25 11.49 3.44
N GLU A 52 7.26 10.30 4.04
CA GLU A 52 7.84 9.10 3.47
C GLU A 52 6.76 8.20 2.85
N VAL A 53 7.03 7.62 1.69
CA VAL A 53 6.16 6.66 1.02
C VAL A 53 6.91 5.36 0.82
N ALA A 54 6.43 4.28 1.44
CA ALA A 54 6.94 2.93 1.25
C ALA A 54 5.95 2.08 0.45
N LEU A 55 6.46 1.34 -0.54
CA LEU A 55 5.67 0.39 -1.32
C LEU A 55 5.72 -0.99 -0.64
N THR A 56 4.56 -1.56 -0.30
CA THR A 56 4.47 -2.85 0.40
C THR A 56 3.52 -3.84 -0.28
N GLY A 57 3.88 -5.13 -0.26
CA GLY A 57 3.05 -6.20 -0.80
C GLY A 57 3.53 -6.77 -2.14
N GLY A 58 3.05 -7.98 -2.46
CA GLY A 58 3.60 -8.81 -3.54
C GLY A 58 3.37 -8.28 -4.96
N LEU A 59 2.45 -7.33 -5.16
CA LEU A 59 2.22 -6.72 -6.47
C LEU A 59 3.46 -5.99 -6.99
N PHE A 60 4.28 -5.43 -6.09
CA PHE A 60 5.49 -4.72 -6.46
C PHE A 60 6.62 -5.65 -6.95
N HIS A 61 6.47 -6.97 -6.80
CA HIS A 61 7.36 -7.96 -7.41
C HIS A 61 7.19 -8.07 -8.94
N LEU A 62 6.17 -7.44 -9.53
CA LEU A 62 6.04 -7.32 -10.99
C LEU A 62 7.20 -6.55 -11.64
N GLY A 63 7.94 -5.75 -10.85
CA GLY A 63 9.12 -5.03 -11.33
C GLY A 63 8.78 -3.82 -12.21
N GLU A 64 9.70 -3.48 -13.11
CA GLU A 64 9.64 -2.25 -13.93
C GLU A 64 8.32 -2.02 -14.70
N PRO A 65 7.62 -3.04 -15.23
CA PRO A 65 6.31 -2.83 -15.87
C PRO A 65 5.30 -2.07 -15.01
N LEU A 66 5.36 -2.22 -13.69
CA LEU A 66 4.54 -1.45 -12.74
C LEU A 66 5.33 -0.32 -12.07
N LEU A 67 6.59 -0.56 -11.69
CA LEU A 67 7.36 0.40 -10.89
C LEU A 67 7.72 1.66 -11.67
N ALA A 68 8.02 1.57 -12.98
CA ALA A 68 8.32 2.74 -13.79
C ALA A 68 7.14 3.74 -13.85
N PRO A 69 5.93 3.34 -14.30
CA PRO A 69 4.80 4.27 -14.32
C PRO A 69 4.38 4.73 -12.92
N LEU A 70 4.56 3.90 -11.88
CA LEU A 70 4.25 4.32 -10.51
C LEU A 70 5.19 5.44 -10.02
N ARG A 71 6.50 5.32 -10.27
CA ARG A 71 7.46 6.38 -9.94
C ARG A 71 7.12 7.69 -10.66
N GLU A 72 6.73 7.63 -11.93
CA GLU A 72 6.29 8.82 -12.67
C GLU A 72 5.05 9.47 -12.05
N GLU A 73 4.03 8.69 -11.70
CA GLU A 73 2.80 9.23 -11.13
C GLU A 73 3.01 9.77 -9.71
N LEU A 74 3.88 9.14 -8.90
CA LEU A 74 4.30 9.65 -7.60
C LEU A 74 5.09 10.95 -7.73
N ALA A 75 6.07 11.03 -8.64
CA ALA A 75 6.84 12.27 -8.85
C ALA A 75 5.95 13.45 -9.30
N LYS A 76 4.89 13.17 -10.08
CA LYS A 76 3.92 14.20 -10.51
C LYS A 76 3.02 14.68 -9.37
N ARG A 77 2.55 13.78 -8.50
CA ARG A 77 1.53 14.08 -7.48
C ARG A 77 2.10 14.43 -6.12
N LEU A 78 3.23 13.81 -5.77
CA LEU A 78 3.89 13.90 -4.49
C LEU A 78 5.38 14.23 -4.68
N PRO A 79 5.72 15.35 -5.36
CA PRO A 79 7.12 15.72 -5.59
C PRO A 79 7.90 15.98 -4.29
N HIS A 80 7.20 16.28 -3.20
CA HIS A 80 7.77 16.51 -1.87
C HIS A 80 7.91 15.24 -1.02
N ALA A 81 7.28 14.13 -1.42
CA ALA A 81 7.37 12.89 -0.65
C ALA A 81 8.60 12.08 -1.05
N ARG A 82 9.29 11.53 -0.05
CA ARG A 82 10.44 10.66 -0.26
C ARG A 82 10.01 9.20 -0.35
N SER A 83 10.32 8.55 -1.47
CA SER A 83 10.17 7.09 -1.56
C SER A 83 11.24 6.40 -0.70
N VAL A 84 10.81 5.49 0.17
CA VAL A 84 11.69 4.73 1.07
C VAL A 84 11.41 3.23 0.97
N PRO A 85 12.40 2.37 1.24
CA PRO A 85 12.15 0.95 1.43
C PRO A 85 11.18 0.72 2.59
N ALA A 86 10.36 -0.32 2.51
CA ALA A 86 9.59 -0.76 3.66
C ALA A 86 10.53 -1.21 4.79
N GLU A 87 10.25 -0.78 6.02
CA GLU A 87 11.08 -1.09 7.20
C GLU A 87 11.10 -2.60 7.51
N GLY A 88 10.09 -3.35 7.05
CA GLY A 88 10.01 -4.79 7.18
C GLY A 88 8.76 -5.36 6.53
N ASP A 89 8.53 -6.65 6.76
CA ASP A 89 7.32 -7.33 6.31
C ASP A 89 6.14 -7.12 7.27
N PRO A 90 4.90 -7.46 6.86
CA PRO A 90 3.72 -7.33 7.72
C PRO A 90 3.80 -8.15 9.02
N LEU A 91 4.50 -9.29 9.03
CA LEU A 91 4.64 -10.14 10.21
C LEU A 91 5.53 -9.46 11.26
N ARG A 92 6.63 -8.82 10.82
CA ARG A 92 7.50 -8.00 11.68
C ARG A 92 6.70 -6.86 12.32
N GLY A 93 5.84 -6.20 11.54
CA GLY A 93 4.92 -5.18 12.06
C GLY A 93 3.97 -5.73 13.13
N ALA A 94 3.34 -6.89 12.86
CA ALA A 94 2.43 -7.53 13.80
C ALA A 94 3.10 -7.91 15.14
N VAL A 95 4.32 -8.45 15.09
CA VAL A 95 5.08 -8.79 16.30
C VAL A 95 5.42 -7.54 17.11
N ARG A 96 5.88 -6.46 16.47
CA ARG A 96 6.17 -5.19 17.16
C ARG A 96 4.94 -4.63 17.87
N LEU A 97 3.77 -4.68 17.22
CA LEU A 97 2.51 -4.25 17.82
C LEU A 97 2.15 -5.12 19.04
N ALA A 98 2.28 -6.45 18.94
CA ALA A 98 1.99 -7.37 20.04
C ALA A 98 2.94 -7.16 21.24
N GLU A 99 4.24 -6.96 21.00
CA GLU A 99 5.22 -6.66 22.04
C GLU A 99 4.92 -5.33 22.75
N GLY A 100 4.54 -4.30 22.00
CA GLY A 100 4.10 -3.01 22.55
C GLY A 100 2.91 -3.19 23.48
N LEU A 101 1.85 -3.85 22.99
CA LEU A 101 0.63 -4.10 23.76
C LEU A 101 0.89 -4.94 25.02
N ALA A 102 1.71 -6.00 24.92
CA ALA A 102 2.09 -6.82 26.06
C ALA A 102 2.88 -6.05 27.13
N ALA A 103 3.62 -5.01 26.72
CA ALA A 103 4.34 -4.12 27.61
C ALA A 103 3.53 -2.86 28.03
N GLY A 104 2.22 -2.81 27.73
CA GLY A 104 1.36 -1.67 28.06
C GLY A 104 1.64 -0.39 27.25
N ARG A 105 2.32 -0.49 26.11
CA ARG A 105 2.56 0.62 25.18
C ARG A 105 1.63 0.51 23.98
N CYS A 106 0.96 1.61 23.64
CA CYS A 106 0.23 1.74 22.38
C CYS A 106 0.89 2.84 21.56
N ASP A 107 1.92 2.47 20.80
CA ASP A 107 2.69 3.39 19.96
C ASP A 107 1.97 3.70 18.63
N VAL A 108 0.72 3.24 18.47
CA VAL A 108 -0.10 3.55 17.29
C VAL A 108 -0.73 4.93 17.50
N PRO A 109 -0.53 5.90 16.57
CA PRO A 109 -1.13 7.22 16.68
C PRO A 109 -2.65 7.12 16.80
N ILE A 110 -3.20 7.55 17.94
CA ILE A 110 -4.65 7.62 18.13
C ILE A 110 -5.14 8.94 17.53
N ALA A 111 -5.76 8.87 16.36
CA ALA A 111 -6.47 10.00 15.80
C ALA A 111 -7.86 10.12 16.43
N PRO A 112 -8.39 11.35 16.65
CA PRO A 112 -9.76 11.54 17.18
C PRO A 112 -10.85 10.88 16.33
N THR A 113 -10.59 10.66 15.04
CA THR A 113 -11.50 10.04 14.07
C THR A 113 -11.40 8.52 14.02
N MET A 114 -10.56 7.90 14.86
CA MET A 114 -10.34 6.46 14.84
C MET A 114 -11.51 5.71 15.47
N LEU A 115 -12.06 4.73 14.74
CA LEU A 115 -13.04 3.80 15.28
C LEU A 115 -12.37 2.92 16.33
N HIS A 116 -12.90 2.92 17.56
CA HIS A 116 -12.41 2.10 18.66
C HIS A 116 -13.57 1.34 19.30
N VAL A 117 -13.27 0.14 19.83
CA VAL A 117 -14.24 -0.67 20.58
C VAL A 117 -14.15 -0.28 22.05
N VAL A 118 -15.26 0.17 22.63
CA VAL A 118 -15.36 0.41 24.07
C VAL A 118 -15.91 -0.83 24.76
N THR A 119 -15.21 -1.34 25.77
CA THR A 119 -15.75 -2.38 26.65
C THR A 119 -16.51 -1.67 27.78
N ILE A 120 -17.82 -1.84 27.81
CA ILE A 120 -18.64 -1.31 28.91
C ILE A 120 -18.50 -2.32 30.06
N SER A 121 -17.90 -1.91 31.18
CA SER A 121 -17.94 -2.70 32.40
C SER A 121 -19.36 -2.61 32.96
N ALA A 122 -20.00 -3.75 33.19
CA ALA A 122 -21.26 -3.80 33.92
C ALA A 122 -20.95 -3.69 35.42
N ASP A 123 -21.51 -2.68 36.07
CA ASP A 123 -21.62 -2.59 37.53
C ASP A 123 -22.65 -3.59 38.07
#